data_AF-A0AAW4VVB4-F1
#
_entry.id   AF-A0AAW4VVB4-F1
#
_cell.length_a   1.000
_cell.length_b   1.000
_cell.length_c   1.000
_cell.angle_alpha   90.00
_cell.angle_beta   90.00
_cell.angle_gamma   90.00
#
_symmetry.space_group_name_H-M   'P 1'
#
loop_
_entity.id
_entity.type
_entity.pdbx_description
1 polymer ?
#
loop_
_entity_poly.entity_id
_entity_poly.type
_entity_poly.pdbx_seq_one_letter_code
_entity_poly.pdbx_strand_id
1 'polypeptide(L)'
;LLEALDLIAKKEVNPAVMITHVGGIDAIVDTTLHLPEIPGGKKLTYTQFDMPLTAIEDFRKLGETDPLFAKLADACDKNQGL
;
A
#
# COMPACT_ATOMS: atom_id res chain seq x y z
N LEU A 1 19.27 5.00 13.04
CA LEU A 1 19.09 4.80 11.59
C LEU A 1 19.89 3.61 11.08
N LEU A 2 21.20 3.51 11.37
CA LEU A 2 22.03 2.37 10.97
C LEU A 2 21.51 1.02 11.45
N GLU A 3 21.07 0.92 12.70
CA GLU A 3 20.51 -0.32 13.27
C GLU A 3 19.26 -0.81 12.53
N ALA A 4 18.31 0.10 12.26
CA ALA A 4 17.09 -0.26 11.54
C ALA A 4 17.39 -0.78 10.13
N LEU A 5 18.36 -0.16 9.43
CA LEU A 5 18.78 -0.60 8.10
C LEU A 5 19.49 -1.96 8.14
N ASP A 6 20.34 -2.20 9.15
CA ASP A 6 21.02 -3.49 9.35
C ASP A 6 20.02 -4.63 9.60
N LEU A 7 19.01 -4.39 10.44
CA LEU A 7 17.93 -5.36 10.70
C LEU A 7 17.10 -5.67 9.44
N ILE A 8 16.81 -4.65 8.61
CA ILE A 8 16.12 -4.85 7.33
C ILE A 8 17.00 -5.63 6.35
N ALA A 9 18.29 -5.29 6.24
CA ALA A 9 19.23 -5.97 5.36
C ALA A 9 19.41 -7.45 5.73
N LYS A 10 19.43 -7.75 7.04
CA LYS A 10 19.46 -9.12 7.59
C LYS A 10 18.12 -9.85 7.48
N LYS A 11 17.05 -9.19 6.99
CA LYS A 11 15.68 -9.70 6.91
C LYS A 11 15.05 -10.04 8.28
N GLU A 12 15.59 -9.49 9.35
CA GLU A 12 15.04 -9.63 10.70
C GLU A 12 13.81 -8.74 10.89
N VAL A 13 13.72 -7.64 10.14
CA VAL A 13 12.56 -6.75 10.09
C VAL A 13 12.12 -6.57 8.65
N ASN A 14 10.86 -6.88 8.35
CA ASN A 14 10.26 -6.59 7.05
C ASN A 14 9.34 -5.36 7.16
N PRO A 15 9.74 -4.16 6.70
CA PRO A 15 8.93 -2.96 6.81
C PRO A 15 7.76 -2.93 5.80
N ALA A 16 7.72 -3.86 4.83
CA ALA A 16 6.65 -3.93 3.85
C ALA A 16 5.31 -4.32 4.50
N VAL A 17 5.34 -5.09 5.60
CA VAL A 17 4.13 -5.49 6.37
C VAL A 17 3.36 -4.31 6.96
N MET A 18 3.96 -3.11 6.97
CA MET A 18 3.31 -1.90 7.44
C MET A 18 2.48 -1.22 6.34
N ILE A 19 2.61 -1.64 5.07
CA ILE A 19 1.84 -1.05 3.96
C ILE A 19 0.39 -1.48 4.13
N THR A 20 -0.51 -0.50 4.24
CA THR A 20 -1.95 -0.75 4.38
C THR A 20 -2.75 -0.20 3.21
N HIS A 21 -2.22 0.80 2.50
CA HIS A 21 -2.89 1.44 1.38
C HIS A 21 -1.92 1.62 0.21
N VAL A 22 -2.46 1.57 -1.01
CA VAL A 22 -1.76 1.87 -2.26
C VAL A 22 -2.56 2.91 -3.05
N GLY A 23 -1.87 3.89 -3.63
CA GLY A 23 -2.48 4.90 -4.50
C GLY A 23 -1.54 5.37 -5.60
N GLY A 24 -2.05 6.29 -6.41
CA GLY A 24 -1.38 6.96 -7.52
C GLY A 24 -0.99 8.40 -7.21
N ILE A 25 -0.41 9.08 -8.20
CA ILE A 25 0.11 10.45 -8.05
C ILE A 25 -0.98 11.45 -7.63
N ASP A 26 -2.20 11.26 -8.13
CA ASP A 26 -3.40 12.06 -7.85
C ASP A 26 -3.84 11.98 -6.38
N ALA A 27 -3.55 10.88 -5.69
CA ALA A 27 -3.92 10.71 -4.29
C ALA A 27 -2.97 11.40 -3.28
N ILE A 28 -1.78 11.86 -3.70
CA ILE A 28 -0.74 12.33 -2.77
C ILE A 28 -1.17 13.56 -1.98
N VAL A 29 -1.76 14.56 -2.64
CA VAL A 29 -2.12 15.84 -2.02
C VAL A 29 -3.13 15.62 -0.90
N ASP A 30 -4.24 14.94 -1.21
CA ASP A 30 -5.30 14.66 -0.25
C ASP A 30 -4.82 13.73 0.87
N THR A 31 -4.06 12.68 0.53
CA THR A 31 -3.48 11.77 1.53
C THR A 31 -2.57 12.51 2.51
N THR A 32 -1.79 13.47 2.02
CA THR A 32 -0.87 14.24 2.87
C THR A 32 -1.64 15.20 3.78
N LEU A 33 -2.64 15.89 3.22
CA LEU A 33 -3.46 16.84 3.95
C LEU A 33 -4.26 16.18 5.09
N HIS A 34 -4.77 14.98 4.83
CA HIS A 34 -5.65 14.23 5.74
C HIS A 34 -4.94 13.07 6.45
N LEU A 35 -3.60 13.01 6.43
CA LEU A 35 -2.84 11.86 6.95
C LEU A 35 -3.24 11.40 8.37
N PRO A 36 -3.52 12.29 9.36
CA PRO A 36 -3.94 11.88 10.70
C PRO A 36 -5.32 11.20 10.75
N GLU A 37 -6.16 11.46 9.76
CA GLU A 37 -7.54 10.93 9.65
C GLU A 37 -7.56 9.55 8.95
N ILE A 38 -6.51 9.24 8.18
CA ILE A 38 -6.41 8.00 7.40
C ILE A 38 -5.70 6.92 8.24
N PRO A 39 -6.41 5.85 8.66
CA PRO A 39 -5.84 4.81 9.52
C PRO A 39 -4.75 3.98 8.81
N GLY A 40 -4.06 3.15 9.59
CA GLY A 40 -3.04 2.22 9.10
C GLY A 40 -1.60 2.76 9.11
N GLY A 41 -0.64 1.91 8.77
CA GLY A 41 0.79 2.20 8.92
C GLY A 41 1.36 3.08 7.81
N LYS A 42 1.65 2.45 6.66
CA LYS A 42 2.32 3.05 5.50
C LYS A 42 1.37 3.13 4.31
N LYS A 43 1.34 4.30 3.69
CA LYS A 43 0.54 4.63 2.52
C LYS A 43 1.51 4.70 1.34
N LEU A 44 1.52 3.65 0.53
CA LEU A 44 2.43 3.54 -0.62
C LEU A 44 1.81 4.26 -1.81
N THR A 45 2.58 5.09 -2.48
CA THR A 45 2.09 5.80 -3.67
C THR A 45 3.03 5.62 -4.84
N TYR A 46 2.46 5.25 -5.98
CA TYR A 46 3.19 5.17 -7.25
C TYR A 46 2.98 6.46 -8.03
N THR A 47 4.08 7.11 -8.40
CA THR A 47 4.04 8.41 -9.06
C THR A 47 3.74 8.32 -10.57
N GLN A 48 3.65 7.09 -11.11
CA GLN A 48 3.57 6.82 -12.54
C GLN A 48 2.15 6.74 -13.09
N PHE A 49 1.13 6.67 -12.22
CA PHE A 49 -0.26 6.50 -12.64
C PHE A 49 -1.23 7.14 -11.66
N ASP A 50 -2.46 7.36 -12.12
CA ASP A 50 -3.57 7.87 -11.34
C ASP A 50 -4.33 6.70 -10.72
N MET A 51 -4.56 6.75 -9.42
CA MET A 51 -5.30 5.76 -8.65
C MET A 51 -5.65 6.35 -7.27
N PRO A 52 -6.91 6.26 -6.82
CA PRO A 52 -7.26 6.71 -5.48
C PRO A 52 -6.48 5.93 -4.41
N LEU A 53 -6.14 6.59 -3.30
CA LEU A 53 -5.57 5.88 -2.15
C LEU A 53 -6.57 4.83 -1.66
N THR A 54 -6.21 3.56 -1.80
CA THR A 54 -7.12 2.45 -1.54
C THR A 54 -6.49 1.48 -0.56
N ALA A 55 -7.27 1.02 0.43
CA ALA A 55 -6.80 0.01 1.38
C ALA A 55 -6.63 -1.34 0.67
N ILE A 56 -5.55 -2.06 0.98
CA ILE A 56 -5.28 -3.37 0.36
C ILE A 56 -6.40 -4.37 0.67
N GLU A 57 -6.98 -4.30 1.87
CA GLU A 57 -8.11 -5.15 2.28
C GLU A 57 -9.37 -4.96 1.42
N ASP A 58 -9.53 -3.79 0.79
CA ASP A 58 -10.67 -3.50 -0.08
C ASP A 58 -10.48 -3.97 -1.53
N PHE A 59 -9.26 -4.35 -1.93
CA PHE A 59 -8.96 -4.72 -3.33
C PHE A 59 -9.84 -5.86 -3.84
N ARG A 60 -10.08 -6.89 -3.01
CA ARG A 60 -10.88 -8.05 -3.43
C ARG A 60 -12.32 -7.66 -3.75
N LYS A 61 -12.91 -6.80 -2.91
CA LYS A 61 -14.27 -6.28 -3.08
C LYS A 61 -14.39 -5.34 -4.27
N LEU A 62 -13.45 -4.40 -4.42
CA LEU A 62 -13.42 -3.50 -5.58
C LEU A 62 -13.18 -4.25 -6.89
N GLY A 63 -12.44 -5.36 -6.81
CA GLY A 63 -12.18 -6.29 -7.90
C GLY A 63 -13.42 -6.95 -8.50
N GLU A 64 -14.54 -6.96 -7.78
CA GLU A 64 -15.84 -7.45 -8.31
C GLU A 64 -16.34 -6.56 -9.45
N THR A 65 -15.99 -5.27 -9.45
CA THR A 65 -16.44 -4.28 -10.43
C THR A 65 -15.33 -3.71 -11.30
N ASP A 66 -14.06 -3.80 -10.86
CA ASP A 66 -12.92 -3.23 -11.56
C ASP A 66 -11.79 -4.27 -11.73
N PRO A 67 -11.45 -4.66 -12.98
CA PRO A 67 -10.40 -5.63 -13.26
C PRO A 67 -9.00 -5.26 -12.72
N LEU A 68 -8.70 -3.98 -12.51
CA LEU A 68 -7.44 -3.54 -11.91
C LEU A 68 -7.32 -4.07 -10.47
N PHE A 69 -8.33 -3.82 -9.65
CA PHE A 69 -8.35 -4.22 -8.24
C PHE A 69 -8.38 -5.73 -8.08
N ALA A 70 -9.04 -6.46 -8.98
CA ALA A 70 -8.99 -7.93 -8.98
C ALA A 70 -7.56 -8.45 -9.16
N LYS A 71 -6.79 -7.88 -10.10
CA LYS A 71 -5.40 -8.25 -10.34
C LYS A 71 -4.48 -7.85 -9.18
N LEU A 72 -4.72 -6.69 -8.56
CA LEU A 72 -3.97 -6.26 -7.38
C LEU A 72 -4.22 -7.20 -6.21
N ALA A 73 -5.48 -7.58 -5.94
CA ALA A 73 -5.82 -8.55 -4.90
C ALA A 73 -5.13 -9.90 -5.14
N ASP A 74 -5.14 -10.41 -6.38
CA ASP A 74 -4.44 -11.65 -6.73
C ASP A 74 -2.93 -11.56 -6.56
N ALA A 75 -2.34 -10.39 -6.78
CA ALA A 75 -0.91 -10.16 -6.56
C ALA A 75 -0.59 -10.17 -5.05
N CYS A 76 -1.36 -9.46 -4.24
CA CYS A 76 -1.18 -9.41 -2.79
C CYS A 76 -1.37 -10.80 -2.15
N ASP A 77 -2.40 -11.56 -2.56
CA ASP A 77 -2.66 -12.90 -2.01
C ASP A 77 -1.50 -13.88 -2.26
N LYS A 78 -0.84 -13.77 -3.41
CA LYS A 78 0.35 -14.59 -3.74
C LYS A 78 1.58 -14.22 -2.90
N ASN A 79 1.57 -13.07 -2.24
CA ASN A 79 2.72 -12.47 -1.59
C ASN A 79 2.41 -12.08 -0.12
N GLN A 80 1.59 -12.88 0.56
CA GLN A 80 1.28 -12.74 1.99
C GLN A 80 0.52 -11.46 2.36
N GLY A 81 -0.32 -10.97 1.44
CA GLY A 81 -1.12 -9.75 1.62
C GLY A 81 -0.42 -8.47 1.17
N LEU A 82 0.66 -8.57 0.39
CA LEU A 82 1.44 -7.43 -0.13
C LEU A 82 1.76 -7.54 -1.62
#